data_AF-F1L052-F1
#
_entry.id   AF-F1L052-F1
#
_cell.length_a   1.000
_cell.length_b   1.000
_cell.length_c   1.000
_cell.angle_alpha   90.00
_cell.angle_beta   90.00
_cell.angle_gamma   90.00
#
_symmetry.space_group_name_H-M   'P 1'
#
loop_
_entity.id
_entity.type
_entity.pdbx_description
1 polymer ?
#
loop_
_entity_poly.entity_id
_entity_poly.type
_entity_poly.pdbx_seq_one_letter_code
_entity_poly.pdbx_strand_id
1 'polypeptide(L)'
;MMSQDVSNMQSEKRSESVAVVATHLYDSIRTQRKLVRRGALTSLLQKGTYLTVLYLFVKFVYLVQAITQFVLLNRFLGTNYTFWGFEILRDLANGREWQESGHFPRVTMCDFDVRVLGNKHRHTVQCVLMINMFNEKVYLFLWWWLLIVIIATIGSFCYWLAMSLFKAQQYSFISQYLRVYDLLDGQGHTALEKFVHYSLRSDGVFLLRIVSANAGDLITTDIVAALWKMFLEEEKSRAVPPPALTGTAPKLDDVDHGFQEDLYDPKKDSID
;
A
#
# COMPACT_ATOMS: atom_id res chain seq x y z
N MET A 1 -13.43 40.28 -7.14
CA MET A 1 -12.27 40.50 -6.26
C MET A 1 -12.26 39.51 -5.09
N MET A 2 -13.24 39.50 -4.17
CA MET A 2 -13.25 38.53 -3.04
C MET A 2 -13.17 37.04 -3.43
N SER A 3 -13.77 36.60 -4.54
CA SER A 3 -13.67 35.19 -4.98
C SER A 3 -12.25 34.80 -5.44
N GLN A 4 -11.52 35.75 -6.04
CA GLN A 4 -10.12 35.57 -6.44
C GLN A 4 -9.20 35.48 -5.22
N ASP A 5 -9.41 36.34 -4.21
CA ASP A 5 -8.62 36.33 -2.98
C ASP A 5 -8.82 35.04 -2.17
N VAL A 6 -10.05 34.50 -2.13
CA VAL A 6 -10.34 33.21 -1.51
C VAL A 6 -9.66 32.06 -2.27
N SER A 7 -9.68 32.08 -3.60
CA SER A 7 -9.00 31.06 -4.41
C SER A 7 -7.48 31.11 -4.27
N ASN A 8 -6.89 32.31 -4.19
CA ASN A 8 -5.46 32.50 -3.98
C ASN A 8 -5.05 32.04 -2.57
N MET A 9 -5.83 32.37 -1.54
CA MET A 9 -5.61 31.93 -0.17
C MET A 9 -5.70 30.41 -0.03
N GLN A 10 -6.60 29.75 -0.74
CA GLN A 10 -6.69 28.28 -0.78
C GLN A 10 -5.48 27.66 -1.51
N SER A 11 -5.02 28.28 -2.60
CA SER A 11 -3.83 27.85 -3.34
C SER A 11 -2.55 27.97 -2.50
N GLU A 12 -2.42 29.06 -1.74
CA GLU A 12 -1.27 29.33 -0.88
C GLU A 12 -1.20 28.35 0.29
N LYS A 13 -2.32 28.14 1.01
CA LYS A 13 -2.41 27.13 2.09
C LYS A 13 -2.10 25.73 1.59
N ARG A 14 -2.54 25.40 0.37
CA ARG A 14 -2.21 24.12 -0.28
C ARG A 14 -0.72 24.02 -0.56
N SER A 15 -0.10 25.07 -1.10
CA SER A 15 1.34 25.13 -1.38
C SER A 15 2.17 24.93 -0.11
N GLU A 16 1.79 25.59 0.99
CA GLU A 16 2.44 25.41 2.30
C GLU A 16 2.31 23.97 2.81
N SER A 17 1.09 23.40 2.74
CA SER A 17 0.85 22.02 3.14
C SER A 17 1.69 21.03 2.32
N VAL A 18 1.78 21.27 1.00
CA VAL A 18 2.62 20.47 0.09
C VAL A 18 4.10 20.60 0.45
N ALA A 19 4.58 21.81 0.74
CA ALA A 19 5.97 22.04 1.12
C ALA A 19 6.35 21.30 2.42
N VAL A 20 5.47 21.32 3.42
CA VAL A 20 5.64 20.57 4.67
C VAL A 20 5.71 19.06 4.39
N VAL A 21 4.77 18.52 3.61
CA VAL A 21 4.75 17.08 3.24
C VAL A 21 6.00 16.69 2.45
N ALA A 22 6.39 17.50 1.46
CA ALA A 22 7.57 17.25 0.63
C ALA A 22 8.85 17.26 1.48
N THR A 23 8.97 18.19 2.43
CA THR A 23 10.12 18.28 3.34
C THR A 23 10.20 17.05 4.24
N HIS A 24 9.09 16.67 4.88
CA HIS A 24 9.05 15.46 5.71
C HIS A 24 9.35 14.19 4.92
N LEU A 25 8.82 14.09 3.70
CA LEU A 25 9.06 12.95 2.82
C LEU A 25 10.54 12.89 2.41
N TYR A 26 11.13 14.02 2.04
CA TYR A 26 12.55 14.12 1.69
C TYR A 26 13.46 13.75 2.86
N ASP A 27 13.20 14.30 4.05
CA ASP A 27 13.98 14.01 5.26
C ASP A 27 13.83 12.56 5.72
N SER A 28 12.64 11.99 5.59
CA SER A 28 12.41 10.57 5.88
C SER A 28 13.22 9.67 4.94
N ILE A 29 13.20 9.94 3.64
CA ILE A 29 13.99 9.20 2.64
C ILE A 29 15.49 9.38 2.91
N ARG A 30 15.93 10.60 3.24
CA ARG A 30 17.33 10.91 3.56
C ARG A 30 17.80 10.19 4.82
N THR A 31 16.97 10.15 5.85
CA THR A 31 17.25 9.48 7.13
C THR A 31 17.33 7.97 6.94
N GLN A 32 16.39 7.39 6.20
CA GLN A 32 16.44 5.98 5.81
C GLN A 32 17.70 5.63 5.00
N ARG A 33 18.22 6.56 4.19
CA ARG A 33 19.49 6.38 3.47
C ARG A 33 20.70 6.31 4.40
N LYS A 34 20.70 7.10 5.49
CA LYS A 34 21.84 7.23 6.43
C LYS A 34 21.85 6.18 7.55
N LEU A 35 20.69 5.65 7.95
CA LEU A 35 20.55 4.70 9.07
C LEU A 35 21.00 3.25 8.73
N VAL A 36 22.21 3.09 8.19
CA VAL A 36 22.83 1.78 7.91
C VAL A 36 23.07 1.01 9.22
N ARG A 37 22.15 0.11 9.60
CA ARG A 37 22.32 -0.79 10.76
C ARG A 37 22.74 -2.18 10.29
N ARG A 38 23.86 -2.66 10.85
CA ARG A 38 24.52 -3.96 10.57
C ARG A 38 23.61 -5.15 10.91
N GLY A 39 23.02 -5.78 9.89
CA GLY A 39 22.32 -7.07 9.98
C GLY A 39 22.15 -7.71 8.60
N ALA A 40 22.30 -9.03 8.49
CA ALA A 40 22.29 -9.75 7.21
C ALA A 40 20.89 -9.81 6.57
N LEU A 41 19.84 -10.05 7.37
CA LEU A 41 18.45 -10.08 6.90
C LEU A 41 17.96 -8.68 6.48
N THR A 42 18.42 -7.66 7.20
CA THR A 42 18.11 -6.26 6.89
C THR A 42 18.86 -5.77 5.65
N SER A 43 20.05 -6.26 5.35
CA SER A 43 20.83 -5.87 4.16
C SER A 43 20.12 -6.16 2.83
N LEU A 44 19.36 -7.27 2.74
CA LEU A 44 18.56 -7.63 1.57
C LEU A 44 17.33 -6.72 1.37
N LEU A 45 16.74 -6.24 2.47
CA LEU A 45 15.57 -5.36 2.46
C LEU A 45 15.92 -3.85 2.43
N GLN A 46 17.15 -3.46 2.78
CA GLN A 46 17.58 -2.07 3.01
C GLN A 46 18.08 -1.30 1.77
N LYS A 47 17.96 -1.85 0.54
CA LYS A 47 18.35 -1.15 -0.70
C LYS A 47 17.36 -0.06 -1.15
N GLY A 48 16.59 0.53 -0.23
CA GLY A 48 15.51 1.48 -0.57
C GLY A 48 14.41 0.85 -1.42
N THR A 49 14.11 -0.42 -1.13
CA THR A 49 13.01 -1.22 -1.68
C THR A 49 12.12 -1.81 -0.57
N TYR A 50 12.30 -1.41 0.68
CA TYR A 50 11.62 -2.00 1.82
C TYR A 50 10.12 -1.73 1.79
N LEU A 51 9.72 -0.47 1.59
CA LEU A 51 8.32 -0.07 1.56
C LEU A 51 7.60 -0.75 0.39
N THR A 52 8.27 -0.81 -0.76
CA THR A 52 7.75 -1.45 -1.96
C THR A 52 7.54 -2.95 -1.74
N VAL A 53 8.53 -3.65 -1.17
CA VAL A 53 8.44 -5.08 -0.86
C VAL A 53 7.35 -5.36 0.17
N LEU A 54 7.26 -4.55 1.22
CA LEU A 54 6.22 -4.68 2.25
C LEU A 54 4.82 -4.54 1.64
N TYR A 55 4.61 -3.54 0.77
CA TYR A 55 3.33 -3.34 0.10
C TYR A 55 2.97 -4.53 -0.81
N LEU A 56 3.92 -5.00 -1.62
CA LEU A 56 3.71 -6.18 -2.46
C LEU A 56 3.42 -7.43 -1.63
N PHE A 57 4.09 -7.60 -0.49
CA PHE A 57 3.82 -8.69 0.45
C PHE A 57 2.39 -8.62 1.00
N VAL A 58 1.91 -7.44 1.42
CA VAL A 58 0.52 -7.27 1.88
C VAL A 58 -0.47 -7.62 0.77
N LYS A 59 -0.23 -7.17 -0.47
CA LYS A 59 -1.06 -7.53 -1.63
C LYS A 59 -1.05 -9.04 -1.91
N PHE A 60 0.09 -9.69 -1.75
CA PHE A 60 0.21 -11.14 -1.86
C PHE A 60 -0.60 -11.86 -0.75
N VAL A 61 -0.53 -11.37 0.49
CA VAL A 61 -1.34 -11.91 1.60
C VAL A 61 -2.84 -11.78 1.30
N TYR A 62 -3.29 -10.68 0.71
CA TYR A 62 -4.69 -10.55 0.27
C TYR A 62 -5.06 -11.58 -0.81
N LEU A 63 -4.17 -11.85 -1.76
CA LEU A 63 -4.39 -12.88 -2.77
C LEU A 63 -4.50 -14.28 -2.13
N VAL A 64 -3.59 -14.62 -1.22
CA VAL A 64 -3.63 -15.89 -0.47
C VAL A 64 -4.91 -15.99 0.34
N GLN A 65 -5.35 -14.92 0.98
CA GLN A 65 -6.60 -14.88 1.73
C GLN A 65 -7.80 -15.17 0.83
N ALA A 66 -7.89 -14.55 -0.35
CA ALA A 66 -8.98 -14.76 -1.29
C ALA A 66 -9.00 -16.20 -1.83
N ILE A 67 -7.83 -16.75 -2.17
CA ILE A 67 -7.69 -18.15 -2.61
C ILE A 67 -8.09 -19.11 -1.49
N THR A 68 -7.65 -18.84 -0.25
CA THR A 68 -7.99 -19.68 0.91
C THR A 68 -9.49 -19.68 1.17
N GLN A 69 -10.15 -18.53 1.09
CA GLN A 69 -11.61 -18.44 1.22
C GLN A 69 -12.32 -19.23 0.11
N PHE A 70 -11.83 -19.15 -1.12
CA PHE A 70 -12.39 -19.92 -2.24
C PHE A 70 -12.21 -21.43 -2.06
N VAL A 71 -11.03 -21.88 -1.60
CA VAL A 71 -10.79 -23.31 -1.29
C VAL A 71 -11.65 -23.77 -0.12
N LEU A 72 -11.80 -22.96 0.92
CA LEU A 72 -12.64 -23.29 2.08
C LEU A 72 -14.11 -23.41 1.67
N LEU A 73 -14.61 -22.52 0.82
CA LEU A 73 -15.96 -22.61 0.26
C LEU A 73 -16.16 -23.93 -0.51
N ASN A 74 -15.23 -24.28 -1.40
CA ASN A 74 -15.31 -25.54 -2.17
C ASN A 74 -15.25 -26.77 -1.26
N ARG A 75 -14.39 -26.77 -0.24
CA ARG A 75 -14.28 -27.84 0.75
C ARG A 75 -15.55 -27.96 1.60
N PHE A 76 -16.15 -26.85 2.01
CA PHE A 76 -17.36 -26.82 2.84
C PHE A 76 -18.56 -27.42 2.11
N LEU A 77 -18.69 -27.18 0.81
CA LEU A 77 -19.78 -27.74 0.00
C LEU A 77 -19.57 -29.23 -0.36
N GLY A 78 -18.38 -29.78 -0.14
CA GLY A 78 -18.07 -31.17 -0.44
C GLY A 78 -18.12 -31.52 -1.93
N THR A 79 -17.92 -30.55 -2.82
CA THR A 79 -17.91 -30.79 -4.27
C THR A 79 -16.57 -31.40 -4.70
N ASN A 80 -16.62 -32.36 -5.62
CA ASN A 80 -15.42 -33.03 -6.15
C ASN A 80 -14.58 -32.14 -7.08
N TYR A 81 -15.10 -30.98 -7.48
CA TYR A 81 -14.53 -30.10 -8.49
C TYR A 81 -14.71 -28.63 -8.12
N THR A 82 -13.68 -27.81 -8.30
CA THR A 82 -13.64 -26.39 -7.85
C THR A 82 -14.48 -25.44 -8.70
N PHE A 83 -14.87 -25.86 -9.89
CA PHE A 83 -15.58 -25.05 -10.89
C PHE A 83 -17.09 -25.36 -10.98
N TRP A 84 -17.66 -25.94 -9.93
CA TRP A 84 -19.08 -26.29 -9.84
C TRP A 84 -20.02 -25.10 -10.02
N GLY A 85 -19.59 -23.88 -9.67
CA GLY A 85 -20.40 -22.67 -9.87
C GLY A 85 -20.78 -22.41 -11.34
N PHE A 86 -19.92 -22.77 -12.30
CA PHE A 86 -20.22 -22.64 -13.73
C PHE A 86 -21.25 -23.66 -14.20
N GLU A 87 -21.15 -24.91 -13.73
CA GLU A 87 -22.07 -25.98 -14.12
C GLU A 87 -23.47 -25.74 -13.55
N ILE A 88 -23.58 -25.39 -12.28
CA ILE A 88 -24.89 -25.10 -11.67
C ILE A 88 -25.54 -23.87 -12.33
N LEU A 89 -24.75 -22.85 -12.72
CA LEU A 89 -25.31 -21.72 -13.47
C LEU A 89 -25.85 -22.16 -14.83
N ARG A 90 -25.12 -23.02 -15.55
CA ARG A 90 -25.55 -23.58 -16.83
C ARG A 90 -26.82 -24.42 -16.68
N ASP A 91 -26.89 -25.24 -15.64
CA ASP A 91 -28.05 -26.10 -15.40
C ASP A 91 -29.28 -25.28 -15.02
N LEU A 92 -29.11 -24.24 -14.21
CA LEU A 92 -30.18 -23.31 -13.86
C LEU A 92 -30.66 -22.49 -15.08
N ALA A 93 -29.75 -22.04 -15.94
CA ALA A 93 -30.09 -21.32 -17.17
C ALA A 93 -30.86 -22.21 -18.17
N ASN A 94 -30.58 -23.52 -18.17
CA ASN A 94 -31.28 -24.51 -18.99
C ASN A 94 -32.54 -25.09 -18.31
N GLY A 95 -32.90 -24.61 -17.12
CA GLY A 95 -34.08 -25.08 -16.39
C GLY A 95 -33.98 -26.51 -15.86
N ARG A 96 -32.78 -27.07 -15.70
CA ARG A 96 -32.58 -28.39 -15.08
C ARG A 96 -32.68 -28.27 -13.56
N GLU A 97 -33.50 -29.12 -12.95
CA GLU A 97 -33.72 -29.08 -11.50
C GLU A 97 -32.69 -29.89 -10.71
N TRP A 98 -32.62 -29.59 -9.39
CA TRP A 98 -31.76 -30.25 -8.40
C TRP A 98 -31.90 -31.78 -8.33
N GLN A 99 -33.04 -32.32 -8.79
CA GLN A 99 -33.30 -33.77 -8.80
C GLN A 99 -32.35 -34.54 -9.72
N GLU A 100 -31.81 -33.89 -10.76
CA GLU A 100 -30.88 -34.52 -11.69
C GLU A 100 -29.42 -34.21 -11.38
N SER A 101 -29.11 -33.06 -10.77
CA SER A 101 -27.73 -32.68 -10.43
C SER A 101 -27.25 -33.24 -9.09
N GLY A 102 -28.16 -33.62 -8.19
CA GLY A 102 -27.83 -34.17 -6.86
C GLY A 102 -27.19 -33.16 -5.90
N HIS A 103 -26.98 -31.91 -6.33
CA HIS A 103 -26.46 -30.83 -5.51
C HIS A 103 -27.59 -30.13 -4.76
N PHE A 104 -27.40 -29.93 -3.45
CA PHE A 104 -28.34 -29.25 -2.55
C PHE A 104 -29.79 -29.85 -2.57
N PRO A 105 -30.01 -31.06 -2.02
CA PRO A 105 -31.33 -31.68 -1.99
C PRO A 105 -32.33 -30.88 -1.16
N ARG A 106 -33.53 -30.68 -1.71
CA ARG A 106 -34.65 -30.01 -1.01
C ARG A 106 -35.52 -31.00 -0.23
N VAL A 107 -35.39 -32.29 -0.52
CA VAL A 107 -36.08 -33.39 0.13
C VAL A 107 -35.06 -34.49 0.44
N THR A 108 -35.11 -35.04 1.65
CA THR A 108 -34.21 -36.11 2.12
C THR A 108 -34.99 -37.18 2.87
N MET A 109 -34.50 -38.42 2.90
CA MET A 109 -35.05 -39.48 3.75
C MET A 109 -34.27 -39.52 5.06
N CYS A 110 -34.98 -39.43 6.18
CA CYS A 110 -34.39 -39.52 7.52
C CYS A 110 -34.87 -40.80 8.21
N ASP A 111 -33.90 -41.56 8.70
CA ASP A 111 -34.15 -42.80 9.41
C ASP A 111 -34.08 -42.55 10.92
N PHE A 112 -35.13 -42.93 11.62
CA PHE A 112 -35.17 -42.88 13.07
C PHE A 112 -35.48 -44.25 13.65
N ASP A 113 -34.83 -44.54 14.75
CA ASP A 113 -34.95 -45.81 15.43
C ASP A 113 -35.83 -45.66 16.67
N VAL A 114 -36.98 -46.33 16.67
CA VAL A 114 -37.90 -46.37 17.82
C VAL A 114 -37.75 -47.70 18.52
N ARG A 115 -37.62 -47.68 19.85
CA ARG A 115 -37.58 -48.90 20.67
C ARG A 115 -38.99 -49.21 21.17
N VAL A 116 -39.49 -50.40 20.83
CA VAL A 116 -40.77 -50.92 21.31
C VAL A 116 -40.55 -52.36 21.79
N LEU A 117 -41.04 -52.68 23.00
CA LEU A 117 -40.95 -54.03 23.60
C LEU A 117 -39.52 -54.62 23.65
N GLY A 118 -38.51 -53.76 23.82
CA GLY A 118 -37.10 -54.18 23.88
C GLY A 118 -36.43 -54.42 22.52
N ASN A 119 -37.17 -54.31 21.41
CA ASN A 119 -36.63 -54.40 20.06
C ASN A 119 -36.51 -53.02 19.39
N LYS A 120 -35.53 -52.86 18.49
CA LYS A 120 -35.24 -51.60 17.80
C LYS A 120 -35.84 -51.64 16.39
N HIS A 121 -36.87 -50.85 16.14
CA HIS A 121 -37.54 -50.75 14.84
C HIS A 121 -37.10 -49.47 14.14
N ARG A 122 -36.63 -49.60 12.88
CA ARG A 122 -36.19 -48.48 12.05
C ARG A 122 -37.33 -48.03 11.15
N HIS A 123 -37.65 -46.74 11.20
CA HIS A 123 -38.64 -46.09 10.35
C HIS A 123 -37.98 -45.01 9.51
N THR A 124 -38.45 -44.86 8.27
CA THR A 124 -37.92 -43.90 7.30
C THR A 124 -38.99 -42.86 6.98
N VAL A 125 -38.70 -41.57 7.15
CA VAL A 125 -39.64 -40.47 6.82
C VAL A 125 -39.02 -39.48 5.85
N GLN A 126 -39.88 -38.82 5.09
CA GLN A 126 -39.48 -37.77 4.16
C GLN A 126 -39.37 -36.42 4.90
N CYS A 127 -38.17 -35.83 4.90
CA CYS A 127 -37.88 -34.51 5.46
C CYS A 127 -37.71 -33.48 4.35
N VAL A 128 -38.29 -32.29 4.53
CA VAL A 128 -38.15 -31.16 3.60
C VAL A 128 -37.13 -30.17 4.15
N LEU A 129 -36.07 -29.91 3.39
CA LEU A 129 -34.98 -29.00 3.74
C LEU A 129 -35.15 -27.66 3.01
N MET A 130 -36.10 -26.85 3.48
CA MET A 130 -36.38 -25.53 2.87
C MET A 130 -35.16 -24.59 2.92
N ILE A 131 -34.30 -24.71 3.94
CA ILE A 131 -33.08 -23.91 4.08
C ILE A 131 -32.11 -24.10 2.92
N ASN A 132 -32.10 -25.29 2.30
CA ASN A 132 -31.14 -25.63 1.28
C ASN A 132 -31.39 -24.88 -0.04
N MET A 133 -32.64 -24.49 -0.28
CA MET A 133 -33.01 -23.65 -1.42
C MET A 133 -32.39 -22.24 -1.31
N PHE A 134 -32.24 -21.71 -0.09
CA PHE A 134 -31.55 -20.44 0.14
C PHE A 134 -30.03 -20.60 0.01
N ASN A 135 -29.48 -21.67 0.59
CA ASN A 135 -28.05 -21.98 0.50
C ASN A 135 -27.59 -22.13 -0.94
N GLU A 136 -28.37 -22.81 -1.80
CA GLU A 136 -28.11 -22.95 -3.23
C GLU A 136 -27.84 -21.57 -3.87
N LYS A 137 -28.70 -20.57 -3.62
CA LYS A 137 -28.57 -19.24 -4.24
C LYS A 137 -27.46 -18.40 -3.63
N VAL A 138 -27.31 -18.43 -2.30
CA VAL A 138 -26.27 -17.68 -1.60
C VAL A 138 -24.88 -18.19 -1.97
N TYR A 139 -24.67 -19.51 -1.99
CA TYR A 139 -23.36 -20.08 -2.33
C TYR A 139 -23.00 -19.88 -3.80
N LEU A 140 -23.97 -19.92 -4.72
CA LEU A 140 -23.72 -19.53 -6.12
C LEU A 140 -23.26 -18.08 -6.21
N PHE A 141 -23.98 -17.16 -5.56
CA PHE A 141 -23.60 -15.75 -5.53
C PHE A 141 -22.20 -15.54 -4.95
N LEU A 142 -21.91 -16.15 -3.80
CA LEU A 142 -20.60 -16.06 -3.14
C LEU A 142 -19.47 -16.64 -3.99
N TRP A 143 -19.72 -17.74 -4.70
CA TRP A 143 -18.71 -18.36 -5.57
C TRP A 143 -18.30 -17.41 -6.70
N TRP A 144 -19.27 -16.81 -7.40
CA TRP A 144 -18.99 -15.82 -8.46
C TRP A 144 -18.36 -14.55 -7.92
N TRP A 145 -18.83 -14.08 -6.76
CA TRP A 145 -18.25 -12.93 -6.09
C TRP A 145 -16.78 -13.14 -5.73
N LEU A 146 -16.44 -14.27 -5.09
CA LEU A 146 -15.06 -14.61 -4.76
C LEU A 146 -14.18 -14.76 -6.00
N LEU A 147 -14.72 -15.33 -7.10
CA LEU A 147 -13.99 -15.41 -8.36
C LEU A 147 -13.63 -14.01 -8.91
N ILE A 148 -14.58 -13.07 -8.90
CA ILE A 148 -14.33 -11.68 -9.33
C ILE A 148 -13.30 -11.02 -8.41
N VAL A 149 -13.42 -11.17 -7.09
CA VAL A 149 -12.47 -10.63 -6.11
C VAL A 149 -11.06 -11.17 -6.34
N ILE A 150 -10.92 -12.47 -6.62
CA ILE A 150 -9.62 -13.09 -6.96
C ILE A 150 -9.05 -12.46 -8.22
N ILE A 151 -9.83 -12.37 -9.31
CA ILE A 151 -9.37 -11.79 -10.59
C ILE A 151 -8.92 -10.33 -10.39
N ALA A 152 -9.71 -9.52 -9.69
CA ALA A 152 -9.38 -8.13 -9.38
C ALA A 152 -8.10 -8.01 -8.52
N THR A 153 -7.94 -8.89 -7.53
CA THR A 153 -6.77 -8.90 -6.64
C THR A 153 -5.50 -9.34 -7.39
N ILE A 154 -5.59 -10.34 -8.25
CA ILE A 154 -4.48 -10.75 -9.14
C ILE A 154 -4.11 -9.60 -10.07
N GLY A 155 -5.08 -8.97 -10.73
CA GLY A 155 -4.84 -7.83 -11.61
C GLY A 155 -4.14 -6.68 -10.88
N SER A 156 -4.61 -6.34 -9.68
CA SER A 156 -3.97 -5.33 -8.82
C SER A 156 -2.53 -5.72 -8.47
N PHE A 157 -2.31 -6.96 -8.01
CA PHE A 157 -0.98 -7.44 -7.64
C PHE A 157 -0.02 -7.41 -8.83
N CYS A 158 -0.41 -7.93 -9.99
CA CYS A 158 0.39 -7.94 -11.21
C CYS A 158 0.72 -6.53 -11.70
N TYR A 159 -0.26 -5.61 -11.67
CA TYR A 159 -0.04 -4.21 -12.04
C TYR A 159 1.04 -3.57 -11.16
N TRP A 160 0.90 -3.66 -9.83
CA TRP A 160 1.86 -3.08 -8.90
C TRP A 160 3.22 -3.76 -8.96
N LEU A 161 3.26 -5.07 -9.19
CA LEU A 161 4.49 -5.83 -9.37
C LEU A 161 5.25 -5.37 -10.63
N ALA A 162 4.57 -5.29 -11.78
CA ALA A 162 5.18 -4.81 -13.02
C ALA A 162 5.68 -3.36 -12.86
N MET A 163 4.84 -2.47 -12.32
CA MET A 163 5.17 -1.07 -12.06
C MET A 163 6.40 -0.91 -11.14
N SER A 164 6.54 -1.79 -10.15
CA SER A 164 7.65 -1.79 -9.19
C SER A 164 8.94 -2.36 -9.76
N LEU A 165 8.88 -3.44 -10.56
CA LEU A 165 10.07 -4.13 -11.07
C LEU A 165 10.72 -3.39 -12.25
N PHE A 166 9.91 -2.77 -13.11
CA PHE A 166 10.44 -2.09 -14.30
C PHE A 166 10.97 -0.69 -13.96
N LYS A 167 12.29 -0.57 -13.79
CA LYS A 167 12.95 0.72 -13.59
C LYS A 167 12.65 1.73 -14.70
N ALA A 168 12.57 1.29 -15.96
CA ALA A 168 12.22 2.17 -17.10
C ALA A 168 10.90 2.91 -16.87
N GLN A 169 9.91 2.23 -16.28
CA GLN A 169 8.63 2.83 -15.96
C GLN A 169 8.72 3.84 -14.79
N GLN A 170 9.60 3.59 -13.82
CA GLN A 170 9.90 4.54 -12.73
C GLN A 170 10.48 5.85 -13.26
N TYR A 171 11.44 5.77 -14.18
CA TYR A 171 12.00 6.95 -14.84
C TYR A 171 10.97 7.69 -15.67
N SER A 172 10.21 6.97 -16.50
CA SER A 172 9.18 7.57 -17.37
C SER A 172 8.12 8.33 -16.56
N PHE A 173 7.67 7.77 -15.44
CA PHE A 173 6.71 8.41 -14.55
C PHE A 173 7.24 9.74 -14.03
N ILE A 174 8.42 9.76 -13.38
CA ILE A 174 8.98 11.00 -12.82
C ILE A 174 9.30 12.02 -13.91
N SER A 175 9.80 11.57 -15.07
CA SER A 175 10.07 12.43 -16.22
C SER A 175 8.81 13.14 -16.72
N GLN A 176 7.64 12.49 -16.67
CA GLN A 176 6.38 13.08 -17.11
C GLN A 176 5.97 14.25 -16.20
N TYR A 177 6.06 14.12 -14.88
CA TYR A 177 5.72 15.21 -13.95
C TYR A 177 6.69 16.38 -14.02
N LEU A 178 8.00 16.12 -14.18
CA LEU A 178 8.99 17.19 -14.30
C LEU A 178 8.86 17.97 -15.61
N ARG A 179 8.44 17.30 -16.69
CA ARG A 179 8.20 17.94 -17.99
C ARG A 179 7.05 18.95 -17.95
N VAL A 180 6.08 18.77 -17.06
CA VAL A 180 4.96 19.72 -16.89
C VAL A 180 5.46 21.12 -16.46
N TYR A 181 6.53 21.17 -15.67
CA TYR A 181 7.15 22.43 -15.23
C TYR A 181 8.30 22.91 -16.15
N ASP A 182 8.54 22.23 -17.27
CA ASP A 182 9.66 22.50 -18.19
C ASP A 182 11.04 22.50 -17.51
N LEU A 183 11.18 21.69 -16.44
CA LEU A 183 12.40 21.61 -15.62
C LEU A 183 13.47 20.67 -16.19
N LEU A 184 13.21 20.05 -17.36
CA LEU A 184 14.14 19.16 -18.04
C LEU A 184 14.79 19.88 -19.22
N ASP A 185 15.98 20.42 -19.00
CA ASP A 185 16.83 20.94 -20.07
C ASP A 185 17.66 19.80 -20.73
N GLY A 186 18.34 20.04 -21.85
CA GLY A 186 19.05 18.99 -22.62
C GLY A 186 20.13 18.20 -21.84
N GLN A 187 20.67 18.77 -20.75
CA GLN A 187 21.60 18.11 -19.81
C GLN A 187 20.90 17.47 -18.59
N GLY A 188 19.58 17.64 -18.48
CA GLY A 188 18.75 17.22 -17.35
C GLY A 188 18.57 15.70 -17.24
N HIS A 189 18.84 14.93 -18.29
CA HIS A 189 18.69 13.46 -18.26
C HIS A 189 19.62 12.77 -17.26
N THR A 190 20.89 13.19 -17.19
CA THR A 190 21.86 12.63 -16.22
C THR A 190 21.52 13.04 -14.80
N ALA A 191 21.09 14.30 -14.59
CA ALA A 191 20.64 14.78 -13.30
C ALA A 191 19.36 14.06 -12.85
N LEU A 192 18.44 13.79 -13.78
CA LEU A 192 17.22 13.02 -13.53
C LEU A 192 17.54 11.59 -13.13
N GLU A 193 18.49 10.96 -13.82
CA GLU A 193 18.90 9.61 -13.48
C GLU A 193 19.46 9.54 -12.06
N LYS A 194 20.31 10.50 -11.71
CA LYS A 194 20.87 10.64 -10.37
C LYS A 194 19.79 10.93 -9.33
N PHE A 195 18.82 11.79 -9.63
CA PHE A 195 17.69 12.07 -8.75
C PHE A 195 16.86 10.82 -8.45
N VAL A 196 16.45 10.08 -9.47
CA VAL A 196 15.63 8.88 -9.31
C VAL A 196 16.41 7.78 -8.58
N HIS A 197 17.67 7.52 -8.96
CA HIS A 197 18.44 6.41 -8.41
C HIS A 197 19.05 6.69 -7.03
N TYR A 198 19.60 7.90 -6.82
CA TYR A 198 20.25 8.27 -5.57
C TYR A 198 19.34 9.01 -4.60
N SER A 199 18.51 9.95 -5.09
CA SER A 199 17.66 10.76 -4.21
C SER A 199 16.40 10.00 -3.78
N LEU A 200 15.52 9.67 -4.73
CA LEU A 200 14.24 9.01 -4.43
C LEU A 200 14.39 7.51 -4.12
N ARG A 201 15.26 6.80 -4.85
CA ARG A 201 15.30 5.33 -4.92
C ARG A 201 13.94 4.75 -5.36
N SER A 202 13.86 3.42 -5.45
CA SER A 202 12.62 2.72 -5.85
C SER A 202 11.46 3.02 -4.89
N ASP A 203 11.72 3.07 -3.58
CA ASP A 203 10.71 3.35 -2.56
C ASP A 203 10.12 4.76 -2.69
N GLY A 204 10.93 5.79 -2.95
CA GLY A 204 10.45 7.16 -3.13
C GLY A 204 9.57 7.30 -4.37
N VAL A 205 9.94 6.68 -5.49
CA VAL A 205 9.10 6.65 -6.69
C VAL A 205 7.80 5.90 -6.44
N PHE A 206 7.86 4.78 -5.72
CA PHE A 206 6.68 4.01 -5.35
C PHE A 206 5.72 4.82 -4.46
N LEU A 207 6.26 5.52 -3.47
CA LEU A 207 5.47 6.40 -2.59
C LEU A 207 4.79 7.51 -3.37
N LEU A 208 5.49 8.15 -4.31
CA LEU A 208 4.91 9.19 -5.18
C LEU A 208 3.80 8.65 -6.07
N ARG A 209 3.87 7.40 -6.53
CA ARG A 209 2.76 6.75 -7.25
C ARG A 209 1.54 6.50 -6.35
N ILE A 210 1.76 6.15 -5.09
CA ILE A 210 0.66 6.04 -4.13
C ILE A 210 0.02 7.42 -3.94
N VAL A 211 0.82 8.46 -3.79
CA VAL A 211 0.31 9.83 -3.67
C VAL A 211 -0.48 10.23 -4.91
N SER A 212 0.00 9.93 -6.12
CA SER A 212 -0.74 10.25 -7.35
C SER A 212 -2.07 9.50 -7.45
N ALA A 213 -2.10 8.23 -7.07
CA ALA A 213 -3.32 7.43 -7.10
C ALA A 213 -4.37 7.86 -6.06
N ASN A 214 -3.98 8.49 -4.94
CA ASN A 214 -4.90 8.84 -3.84
C ASN A 214 -5.20 10.34 -3.74
N ALA A 215 -4.21 11.21 -3.97
CA ALA A 215 -4.32 12.67 -3.88
C ALA A 215 -4.44 13.35 -5.26
N GLY A 216 -4.24 12.59 -6.35
CA GLY A 216 -4.32 13.08 -7.72
C GLY A 216 -3.00 13.65 -8.26
N ASP A 217 -2.97 13.83 -9.57
CA ASP A 217 -1.75 14.21 -10.28
C ASP A 217 -1.27 15.62 -9.97
N LEU A 218 -2.19 16.58 -9.81
CA LEU A 218 -1.82 17.98 -9.59
C LEU A 218 -1.00 18.19 -8.31
N ILE A 219 -1.41 17.57 -7.19
CA ILE A 219 -0.68 17.63 -5.92
C ILE A 219 0.66 16.89 -6.05
N THR A 220 0.68 15.79 -6.77
CA THR A 220 1.90 15.01 -7.00
C THR A 220 2.93 15.82 -7.79
N THR A 221 2.50 16.56 -8.82
CA THR A 221 3.41 17.43 -9.58
C THR A 221 4.06 18.48 -8.68
N ASP A 222 3.28 19.13 -7.80
CA ASP A 222 3.79 20.13 -6.86
C ASP A 222 4.85 19.51 -5.92
N ILE A 223 4.57 18.31 -5.38
CA ILE A 223 5.50 17.57 -4.50
C ILE A 223 6.78 17.19 -5.26
N VAL A 224 6.66 16.64 -6.47
CA VAL A 224 7.81 16.24 -7.30
C VAL A 224 8.69 17.44 -7.62
N ALA A 225 8.10 18.59 -7.96
CA ALA A 225 8.82 19.82 -8.22
C ALA A 225 9.56 20.34 -6.98
N ALA A 226 8.94 20.29 -5.80
CA ALA A 226 9.59 20.65 -4.55
C ALA A 226 10.78 19.72 -4.23
N LEU A 227 10.59 18.40 -4.34
CA LEU A 227 11.66 17.41 -4.13
C LEU A 227 12.84 17.59 -5.10
N TRP A 228 12.54 17.95 -6.35
CA TRP A 228 13.55 18.23 -7.36
C TRP A 228 14.40 19.46 -7.00
N LYS A 229 13.77 20.56 -6.58
CA LYS A 229 14.47 21.78 -6.14
C LYS A 229 15.40 21.48 -4.95
N MET A 230 14.90 20.78 -3.93
CA MET A 230 15.71 20.39 -2.77
C MET A 230 16.91 19.51 -3.17
N PHE A 231 16.74 18.63 -4.16
CA PHE A 231 17.85 17.83 -4.69
C PHE A 231 18.90 18.68 -5.40
N LEU A 232 18.50 19.64 -6.24
CA LEU A 232 19.43 20.53 -6.93
C LEU A 232 20.22 21.40 -5.94
N GLU A 233 19.58 21.87 -4.87
CA GLU A 233 20.26 22.60 -3.79
C GLU A 233 21.30 21.73 -3.07
N GLU A 234 20.96 20.46 -2.77
CA GLU A 234 21.92 19.52 -2.18
C GLU A 234 23.11 19.25 -3.13
N GLU A 235 22.87 19.06 -4.42
CA GLU A 235 23.94 18.87 -5.41
C GLU A 235 24.82 20.12 -5.57
N LYS A 236 24.24 21.32 -5.58
CA LYS A 236 24.99 22.58 -5.58
C LYS A 236 25.87 22.70 -4.34
N SER A 237 25.37 22.33 -3.16
CA SER A 237 26.15 22.35 -1.92
C SER A 237 27.32 21.37 -1.93
N ARG A 238 27.20 20.23 -2.64
CA ARG A 238 28.27 19.24 -2.80
C ARG A 238 29.31 19.63 -3.84
N ALA A 239 28.92 20.42 -4.84
CA ALA A 239 29.83 20.91 -5.88
C ALA A 239 30.77 22.02 -5.36
N VAL A 240 30.42 22.69 -4.26
CA VAL A 240 31.31 23.64 -3.57
C VAL A 240 32.31 22.83 -2.71
N PRO A 241 33.63 22.91 -2.97
CA PRO A 241 34.61 22.27 -2.10
C PRO A 241 34.48 22.85 -0.68
N PRO A 242 34.61 22.01 0.38
CA PRO A 242 34.59 22.52 1.74
C PRO A 242 35.65 23.62 1.87
N PRO A 243 35.35 24.73 2.57
CA PRO A 243 36.36 25.76 2.82
C PRO A 243 37.58 25.07 3.41
N ALA A 244 38.75 25.33 2.82
CA ALA A 244 40.00 24.79 3.32
C ALA A 244 40.07 25.11 4.81
N LEU A 245 40.20 24.08 5.65
CA LEU A 245 40.46 24.22 7.07
C LEU A 245 41.88 24.79 7.22
N THR A 246 42.08 26.07 6.89
CA THR A 246 43.22 26.87 7.34
C THR A 246 42.93 27.29 8.77
N GLY A 247 43.02 26.30 9.65
CA GLY A 247 42.75 26.43 11.07
C GLY A 247 43.09 25.11 11.71
N THR A 248 44.29 25.03 12.28
CA THR A 248 44.72 23.94 13.14
C THR A 248 43.60 23.65 14.16
N ALA A 249 43.13 22.41 14.22
CA ALA A 249 42.15 21.99 15.21
C ALA A 249 42.65 22.41 16.61
N PRO A 250 41.88 23.15 17.41
CA PRO A 250 42.27 23.47 18.77
C PRO A 250 42.46 22.17 19.55
N LYS A 251 43.61 22.01 20.20
CA LYS A 251 43.86 20.88 21.10
C LYS A 251 42.91 21.00 22.30
N LEU A 252 42.38 19.86 22.71
CA LEU A 252 41.38 19.70 23.77
C LEU A 252 41.99 19.81 25.18
N ASP A 253 42.95 20.72 25.41
CA ASP A 253 43.65 20.83 26.70
C ASP A 253 43.45 22.18 27.42
N ASP A 254 42.76 23.16 26.83
CA ASP A 254 42.50 24.46 27.47
C ASP A 254 41.02 24.68 27.79
N VAL A 255 40.41 23.77 28.55
CA VAL A 255 39.16 24.04 29.28
C VAL A 255 39.43 23.82 30.75
N ASP A 256 40.09 24.80 31.37
CA ASP A 256 39.89 25.07 32.78
C ASP A 256 39.50 26.54 32.97
N HIS A 257 38.54 26.71 33.88
CA HIS A 257 37.97 27.94 34.43
C HIS A 257 36.77 28.58 33.72
N GLY A 258 35.63 28.49 34.44
CA GLY A 258 34.61 29.55 34.42
C GLY A 258 33.23 29.13 33.95
N PHE A 259 32.61 28.15 34.62
CA PHE A 259 31.16 28.00 34.60
C PHE A 259 30.55 29.18 35.38
N GLN A 260 29.84 30.08 34.70
CA GLN A 260 28.96 31.03 35.36
C GLN A 260 27.62 31.05 34.62
N GLU A 261 26.68 30.27 35.15
CA GLU A 261 25.26 30.33 34.81
C GLU A 261 24.65 31.61 35.39
N ASP A 262 24.25 32.54 34.54
CA ASP A 262 23.39 33.65 34.95
C ASP A 262 21.96 33.14 35.10
N LEU A 263 21.56 32.88 36.36
CA LEU A 263 20.20 32.54 36.75
C LEU A 263 19.30 33.79 36.74
N TYR A 264 18.14 33.66 36.08
CA TYR A 264 17.02 34.60 36.06
C TYR A 264 16.49 34.91 37.47
N ASP A 265 16.41 36.20 37.84
CA ASP A 265 15.87 36.68 39.12
C ASP A 265 14.44 37.25 38.96
N PRO A 266 13.38 36.60 39.49
CA PRO A 266 12.01 37.06 39.40
C PRO A 266 11.53 37.65 40.73
N LYS A 267 12.20 38.66 41.29
CA LYS A 267 11.63 39.50 42.37
C LYS A 267 12.04 40.96 42.24
N LYS A 268 11.39 41.65 41.31
CA LYS A 268 11.34 43.12 41.31
C LYS A 268 9.90 43.60 41.12
N ASP A 269 9.04 43.16 42.02
CA ASP A 269 7.70 43.69 42.25
C ASP A 269 7.30 43.43 43.71
N SER A 270 7.34 44.47 44.55
CA SER A 270 6.31 44.79 45.57
C SER A 270 6.84 45.71 46.69
N ILE A 271 6.25 46.92 46.72
CA ILE A 271 5.93 47.77 47.90
C ILE A 271 7.09 48.63 48.43
N ASP A 272 7.02 49.97 48.55
CA ASP A 272 5.96 50.91 49.00
C ASP A 272 4.47 50.69 48.65
#